data_AF-A0A3D5UPQ4-F1
#
_entry.id   AF-A0A3D5UPQ4-F1
#
_cell.length_a   1.000
_cell.length_b   1.000
_cell.length_c   1.000
_cell.angle_alpha   90.00
_cell.angle_beta   90.00
_cell.angle_gamma   90.00
#
_symmetry.space_group_name_H-M   'P 1'
#
loop_
_entity.id
_entity.type
_entity.pdbx_description
1 polymer ?
#
loop_
_entity_poly.entity_id
_entity_poly.type
_entity_poly.pdbx_seq_one_letter_code
_entity_poly.pdbx_strand_id
1 'polypeptide(L)'
;MYKISEFANMTGLSKSKIRFYEKNGLLRVHKDDNGYRYFTPNDAFRVNSFRTLLKYGFTIEEAVEMLNQDHSGSFFLEALKQKQQEVEREIKLKESRLKHIHHVVDLLEKGIEKRFEVITMKDFLYVRASRGLDFHLSKENEELIAEFTDLLPISHCVRIINKEDLLESKKSIHPDYAIAIPEDQERLLNSYDKSKVEYLNLGKCIKYCRENTREESESLDSFKDLFVYMQANNYSIRGDVILFPTFLNLKGIGLDIETLFVPIK
;
A
#
# COMPACT_ATOMS: atom_id res chain seq x y z
N MET A 1 34.41 25.18 27.17
CA MET A 1 34.60 24.94 25.73
C MET A 1 35.24 23.56 25.58
N TYR A 2 34.96 22.84 24.49
CA TYR A 2 35.39 21.46 24.26
C TYR A 2 36.02 21.31 22.88
N LYS A 3 37.16 20.63 22.77
CA LYS A 3 37.73 20.25 21.48
C LYS A 3 36.87 19.16 20.82
N ILE A 4 37.03 18.95 19.51
CA ILE A 4 36.22 17.97 18.77
C ILE A 4 36.27 16.54 19.35
N SER A 5 37.40 16.13 19.93
CA SER A 5 37.52 14.82 20.59
C SER A 5 36.66 14.74 21.86
N GLU A 6 36.63 15.79 22.66
CA GLU A 6 35.85 15.86 23.90
C GLU A 6 34.36 15.98 23.59
N PHE A 7 34.01 16.79 22.58
CA PHE A 7 32.63 16.92 22.11
C PHE A 7 32.09 15.61 21.50
N ALA A 8 32.91 14.86 20.78
CA ALA A 8 32.58 13.52 20.30
C ALA A 8 32.27 12.56 21.45
N ASN A 9 33.10 12.55 22.49
CA ASN A 9 32.87 11.72 23.67
C ASN A 9 31.60 12.14 24.42
N MET A 10 31.34 13.43 24.55
CA MET A 10 30.15 13.96 25.24
C MET A 10 28.85 13.65 24.50
N THR A 11 28.84 13.70 23.17
CA THR A 11 27.62 13.56 22.35
C THR A 11 27.41 12.14 21.80
N GLY A 12 28.43 11.29 21.85
CA GLY A 12 28.45 9.96 21.22
C GLY A 12 28.57 10.00 19.70
N LEU A 13 28.86 11.17 19.11
CA LEU A 13 29.04 11.32 17.67
C LEU A 13 30.50 11.07 17.26
N SER A 14 30.68 10.42 16.10
CA SER A 14 32.02 10.37 15.50
C SER A 14 32.46 11.77 15.07
N LYS A 15 33.77 12.01 15.04
CA LYS A 15 34.35 13.26 14.51
C LYS A 15 33.91 13.54 13.07
N SER A 16 33.68 12.50 12.27
CA SER A 16 33.13 12.62 10.91
C SER A 16 31.69 13.12 10.90
N LYS A 17 30.82 12.58 11.77
CA LYS A 17 29.43 13.07 11.92
C LYS A 17 29.36 14.51 12.41
N ILE A 18 30.25 14.90 13.32
CA ILE A 18 30.34 16.30 13.78
C ILE A 18 30.68 17.24 12.61
N ARG A 19 31.67 16.89 11.78
CA ARG A 19 32.03 17.67 10.58
C ARG A 19 30.93 17.68 9.53
N PHE A 20 30.22 16.56 9.39
CA PHE A 20 29.07 16.48 8.49
C PHE A 20 27.95 17.41 8.96
N TYR A 21 27.61 17.42 10.25
CA TYR A 21 26.60 18.31 10.80
C TYR A 21 27.02 19.79 10.80
N GLU A 22 28.31 20.09 10.97
CA GLU A 22 28.90 21.41 10.71
C GLU A 22 28.65 21.85 9.26
N LYS A 23 28.97 20.98 8.29
CA LYS A 23 28.77 21.28 6.86
C LYS A 23 27.30 21.51 6.50
N ASN A 24 26.38 20.80 7.14
CA ASN A 24 24.94 20.96 6.94
C ASN A 24 24.32 22.09 7.78
N GLY A 25 25.12 22.93 8.44
CA GLY A 25 24.61 24.12 9.15
C GLY A 25 23.91 23.84 10.47
N LEU A 26 24.00 22.62 11.01
CA LEU A 26 23.50 22.31 12.36
C LEU A 26 24.39 22.94 13.43
N LEU A 27 25.71 22.79 13.28
CA LEU A 27 26.71 23.29 14.22
C LEU A 27 27.42 24.48 13.61
N ARG A 28 27.60 25.54 14.40
CA ARG A 28 28.40 26.70 13.99
C ARG A 28 29.86 26.48 14.38
N VAL A 29 30.76 26.88 13.49
CA VAL A 29 32.20 26.75 13.73
C VAL A 29 32.66 27.83 14.68
N HIS A 30 33.07 27.45 15.88
CA HIS A 30 33.81 28.33 16.77
C HIS A 30 35.30 28.00 16.70
N LYS A 31 36.14 28.98 16.41
CA LYS A 31 37.61 28.83 16.39
C LYS A 31 38.21 29.65 17.52
N ASP A 32 39.15 29.06 18.24
CA ASP A 32 39.98 29.80 19.20
C ASP A 32 41.02 30.65 18.48
N ASP A 33 41.79 31.42 19.25
CA ASP A 33 42.85 32.30 18.74
C ASP A 33 43.95 31.55 17.96
N ASN A 34 44.06 30.22 18.18
CA ASN A 34 45.01 29.34 17.50
C ASN A 34 44.39 28.60 16.29
N GLY A 35 43.15 28.93 15.92
CA GLY A 35 42.45 28.36 14.77
C GLY A 35 41.85 26.97 14.99
N TYR A 36 41.91 26.42 16.21
CA TYR A 36 41.31 25.13 16.54
C TYR A 36 39.81 25.26 16.76
N ARG A 37 39.06 24.25 16.28
CA ARG A 37 37.62 24.15 16.52
C ARG A 37 37.33 23.85 17.98
N TYR A 38 36.44 24.63 18.58
CA TYR A 38 35.84 24.32 19.86
C TYR A 38 34.31 24.32 19.80
N PHE A 39 33.72 23.64 20.76
CA PHE A 39 32.28 23.47 20.92
C PHE A 39 31.86 23.87 22.34
N THR A 40 30.61 24.24 22.50
CA THR A 40 30.00 24.65 23.76
C THR A 40 29.02 23.59 24.27
N PRO A 41 28.63 23.63 25.56
CA PRO A 41 27.49 22.84 26.03
C PRO A 41 26.21 23.08 25.22
N ASN A 42 25.99 24.31 24.75
CA ASN A 42 24.82 24.66 23.94
C ASN A 42 24.80 23.92 22.59
N ASP A 43 25.95 23.73 21.97
CA ASP A 43 26.08 22.91 20.75
C ASP A 43 25.67 21.46 21.00
N ALA A 44 25.94 20.92 22.19
CA ALA A 44 25.51 19.58 22.55
C ALA A 44 23.98 19.49 22.75
N PHE A 45 23.37 20.50 23.39
CA PHE A 45 21.91 20.57 23.49
C PHE A 45 21.26 20.65 22.10
N ARG A 46 21.82 21.48 21.22
CA ARG A 46 21.36 21.60 19.83
C ARG A 46 21.44 20.28 19.08
N VAL A 47 22.54 19.53 19.22
CA VAL A 47 22.69 18.18 18.65
C VAL A 47 21.64 17.21 19.20
N ASN A 48 21.32 17.29 20.50
CA ASN A 48 20.30 16.42 21.10
C ASN A 48 18.89 16.75 20.60
N SER A 49 18.55 18.03 20.46
CA SER A 49 17.28 18.46 19.84
C SER A 49 17.19 17.99 18.38
N PHE A 50 18.27 18.12 17.62
CA PHE A 50 18.35 17.62 16.24
C PHE A 50 18.12 16.11 16.15
N ARG A 51 18.80 15.33 17.00
CA ARG A 51 18.58 13.88 17.08
C ARG A 51 17.15 13.51 17.46
N THR A 52 16.50 14.33 18.28
CA THR A 52 15.11 14.15 18.67
C THR A 52 14.18 14.36 17.46
N LEU A 53 14.44 15.38 16.63
CA LEU A 53 13.70 15.59 15.37
C LEU A 53 13.91 14.44 14.39
N LEU A 54 15.15 13.97 14.22
CA LEU A 54 15.41 12.79 13.39
C LEU A 54 14.68 11.55 13.91
N LYS A 55 14.57 11.38 15.23
CA LYS A 55 13.82 10.27 15.84
C LYS A 55 12.32 10.32 15.49
N TYR A 56 11.77 11.50 15.25
CA TYR A 56 10.39 11.68 14.81
C TYR A 56 10.17 11.46 13.31
N GLY A 57 11.24 11.24 12.55
CA GLY A 57 11.16 11.01 11.09
C GLY A 57 11.26 12.28 10.25
N PHE A 58 11.74 13.39 10.81
CA PHE A 58 12.15 14.54 9.99
C PHE A 58 13.48 14.25 9.27
N THR A 59 13.63 14.82 8.08
CA THR A 59 14.89 14.77 7.33
C THR A 59 15.96 15.63 8.01
N ILE A 60 17.22 15.49 7.57
CA ILE A 60 18.32 16.31 8.10
C ILE A 60 18.06 17.78 7.79
N GLU A 61 17.61 18.07 6.58
CA GLU A 61 17.31 19.40 6.07
C GLU A 61 16.19 20.04 6.89
N GLU A 62 15.06 19.34 7.07
CA GLU A 62 13.93 19.79 7.89
C GLU A 62 14.37 20.07 9.34
N ALA A 63 15.09 19.13 9.95
CA ALA A 63 15.52 19.28 11.34
C ALA A 63 16.52 20.43 11.54
N VAL A 64 17.41 20.68 10.56
CA VAL A 64 18.31 21.84 10.59
C VAL A 64 17.53 23.14 10.45
N GLU A 65 16.58 23.20 9.52
CA GLU A 65 15.74 24.38 9.29
C GLU A 65 14.95 24.73 10.55
N MET A 66 14.26 23.76 11.12
CA MET A 66 13.46 23.91 12.34
C MET A 66 14.27 24.41 13.54
N LEU A 67 15.57 24.09 13.61
CA LEU A 67 16.45 24.53 14.68
C LEU A 67 17.13 25.87 14.38
N ASN A 68 17.21 26.30 13.12
CA ASN A 68 17.92 27.53 12.73
C ASN A 68 17.01 28.76 12.74
N GLN A 69 15.71 28.60 12.58
CA GLN A 69 14.75 29.69 12.59
C GLN A 69 14.15 29.88 13.99
N ASP A 70 13.90 31.14 14.38
CA ASP A 70 13.07 31.47 15.55
C ASP A 70 11.60 31.21 15.20
N HIS A 71 11.23 29.94 15.13
CA HIS A 71 9.86 29.53 14.93
C HIS A 71 9.05 29.68 16.22
N SER A 72 7.79 30.10 16.09
CA SER A 72 6.85 30.04 17.21
C SER A 72 6.59 28.59 17.62
N GLY A 73 6.21 28.38 18.88
CA GLY A 73 5.78 27.05 19.34
C GLY A 73 4.60 26.47 18.53
N SER A 74 3.80 27.32 17.89
CA SER A 74 2.70 26.89 17.01
C SER A 74 3.21 26.23 15.72
N PHE A 75 4.26 26.76 15.08
CA PHE A 75 4.86 26.15 13.89
C PHE A 75 5.38 24.74 14.19
N PHE A 76 6.08 24.58 15.32
CA PHE A 76 6.62 23.29 15.73
C PHE A 76 5.50 22.26 16.00
N LEU A 77 4.42 22.68 16.64
CA LEU A 77 3.25 21.83 16.89
C LEU A 77 2.57 21.39 15.58
N GLU A 78 2.45 22.29 14.61
CA GLU A 78 1.88 21.97 13.29
C GLU A 78 2.75 20.96 12.54
N ALA A 79 4.07 21.18 12.48
CA ALA A 79 5.01 20.25 11.85
C ALA A 79 4.95 18.86 12.49
N LEU A 80 4.88 18.78 13.83
CA LEU A 80 4.72 17.50 14.54
C LEU A 80 3.38 16.82 14.23
N LYS A 81 2.27 17.57 14.14
CA LYS A 81 0.96 17.00 13.77
C LYS A 81 0.97 16.46 12.33
N GLN A 82 1.62 17.16 11.41
CA GLN A 82 1.78 16.67 10.03
C GLN A 82 2.61 15.39 10.00
N LYS A 83 3.75 15.35 10.70
CA LYS A 83 4.60 14.16 10.79
C LYS A 83 3.87 12.99 11.47
N GLN A 84 3.03 13.26 12.48
CA GLN A 84 2.18 12.24 13.10
C GLN A 84 1.23 11.60 12.06
N GLN A 85 0.53 12.42 11.26
CA GLN A 85 -0.38 11.92 10.23
C GLN A 85 0.35 11.11 9.14
N GLU A 86 1.55 11.53 8.76
CA GLU A 86 2.42 10.81 7.83
C GLU A 86 2.76 9.42 8.36
N VAL A 87 3.26 9.34 9.60
CA VAL A 87 3.62 8.06 10.24
C VAL A 87 2.39 7.16 10.43
N GLU A 88 1.24 7.71 10.84
CA GLU A 88 -0.02 6.95 10.94
C GLU A 88 -0.45 6.36 9.58
N ARG A 89 -0.25 7.09 8.48
CA ARG A 89 -0.48 6.59 7.12
C ARG A 89 0.50 5.46 6.79
N GLU A 90 1.79 5.63 7.07
CA GLU A 90 2.79 4.59 6.84
C GLU A 90 2.51 3.30 7.61
N ILE A 91 2.09 3.40 8.87
CA ILE A 91 1.70 2.25 9.70
C ILE A 91 0.58 1.47 9.02
N LYS A 92 -0.50 2.15 8.61
CA LYS A 92 -1.64 1.50 7.92
C LYS A 92 -1.21 0.78 6.64
N LEU A 93 -0.34 1.40 5.83
CA LEU A 93 0.18 0.79 4.61
C LEU A 93 1.02 -0.46 4.93
N LYS A 94 1.89 -0.39 5.95
CA LYS A 94 2.72 -1.52 6.38
C LYS A 94 1.89 -2.65 6.99
N GLU A 95 0.86 -2.33 7.76
CA GLU A 95 -0.09 -3.32 8.32
C GLU A 95 -0.87 -4.03 7.22
N SER A 96 -1.36 -3.29 6.21
CA SER A 96 -1.97 -3.90 5.03
C SER A 96 -1.00 -4.84 4.33
N ARG A 97 0.22 -4.36 4.02
CA ARG A 97 1.27 -5.18 3.41
C ARG A 97 1.54 -6.46 4.20
N LEU A 98 1.66 -6.35 5.53
CA LEU A 98 1.92 -7.49 6.40
C LEU A 98 0.76 -8.50 6.39
N LYS A 99 -0.50 -8.03 6.40
CA LYS A 99 -1.67 -8.90 6.23
C LYS A 99 -1.64 -9.66 4.91
N HIS A 100 -1.31 -8.98 3.80
CA HIS A 100 -1.16 -9.60 2.49
C HIS A 100 -0.06 -10.67 2.49
N ILE A 101 1.10 -10.37 3.07
CA ILE A 101 2.21 -11.33 3.19
C ILE A 101 1.81 -12.52 4.04
N HIS A 102 1.20 -12.32 5.21
CA HIS A 102 0.74 -13.42 6.07
C HIS A 102 -0.28 -14.31 5.35
N HIS A 103 -1.24 -13.71 4.65
CA HIS A 103 -2.22 -14.48 3.88
C HIS A 103 -1.56 -15.37 2.82
N VAL A 104 -0.58 -14.83 2.09
CA VAL A 104 0.19 -15.57 1.09
C VAL A 104 1.04 -16.66 1.73
N VAL A 105 1.72 -16.39 2.85
CA VAL A 105 2.51 -17.39 3.58
C VAL A 105 1.63 -18.55 4.04
N ASP A 106 0.50 -18.25 4.69
CA ASP A 106 -0.47 -19.27 5.14
C ASP A 106 -0.93 -20.16 3.98
N LEU A 107 -1.24 -19.54 2.84
CA LEU A 107 -1.67 -20.23 1.62
C LEU A 107 -0.57 -21.15 1.06
N LEU A 108 0.70 -20.73 1.10
CA LEU A 108 1.82 -21.54 0.59
C LEU A 108 2.21 -22.68 1.55
N GLU A 109 2.08 -22.49 2.85
CA GLU A 109 2.42 -23.51 3.85
C GLU A 109 1.33 -24.58 3.97
N LYS A 110 0.06 -24.18 3.95
CA LYS A 110 -1.08 -25.07 4.22
C LYS A 110 -1.83 -25.50 2.96
N GLY A 111 -1.61 -24.82 1.83
CA GLY A 111 -2.42 -24.96 0.64
C GLY A 111 -3.83 -24.39 0.82
N ILE A 112 -4.72 -24.67 -0.12
CA ILE A 112 -6.14 -24.28 -0.02
C ILE A 112 -6.87 -25.25 0.92
N GLU A 113 -6.88 -24.95 2.22
CA GLU A 113 -7.61 -25.75 3.23
C GLU A 113 -9.14 -25.64 3.07
N LYS A 114 -9.63 -24.44 2.72
CA LYS A 114 -11.05 -24.15 2.48
C LYS A 114 -11.24 -23.51 1.12
N ARG A 115 -11.88 -24.24 0.20
CA ARG A 115 -12.23 -23.73 -1.13
C ARG A 115 -13.35 -22.70 -1.08
N PHE A 116 -14.34 -22.90 -0.21
CA PHE A 116 -15.52 -22.03 -0.12
C PHE A 116 -15.71 -21.51 1.31
N GLU A 117 -16.01 -20.23 1.42
CA GLU A 117 -16.37 -19.57 2.68
C GLU A 117 -17.38 -18.46 2.42
N VAL A 118 -18.45 -18.38 3.22
CA VAL A 118 -19.40 -17.27 3.13
C VAL A 118 -18.93 -16.15 4.04
N ILE A 119 -18.67 -14.98 3.47
CA ILE A 119 -18.15 -13.82 4.19
C ILE A 119 -18.94 -12.55 3.83
N THR A 120 -18.69 -11.48 4.58
CA THR A 120 -19.15 -10.14 4.21
C THR A 120 -17.94 -9.32 3.77
N MET A 121 -17.98 -8.83 2.54
CA MET A 121 -16.98 -7.97 1.93
C MET A 121 -17.48 -6.52 1.92
N LYS A 122 -16.54 -5.59 2.07
CA LYS A 122 -16.78 -4.19 1.72
C LYS A 122 -16.87 -4.04 0.20
N ASP A 123 -17.53 -3.00 -0.24
CA ASP A 123 -17.62 -2.67 -1.65
C ASP A 123 -16.31 -2.05 -2.14
N PHE A 124 -16.09 -2.09 -3.45
CA PHE A 124 -14.85 -1.65 -4.09
C PHE A 124 -15.13 -0.59 -5.14
N LEU A 125 -14.24 0.40 -5.20
CA LEU A 125 -14.09 1.29 -6.34
C LEU A 125 -13.04 0.71 -7.27
N TYR A 126 -13.25 0.77 -8.58
CA TYR A 126 -12.26 0.32 -9.54
C TYR A 126 -12.24 1.15 -10.82
N VAL A 127 -11.09 1.10 -11.47
CA VAL A 127 -10.88 1.64 -12.82
C VAL A 127 -10.50 0.49 -13.75
N ARG A 128 -11.20 0.34 -14.88
CA ARG A 128 -10.89 -0.68 -15.87
C ARG A 128 -9.69 -0.26 -16.72
N ALA A 129 -8.74 -1.18 -16.85
CA ALA A 129 -7.66 -1.12 -17.83
C ALA A 129 -8.05 -1.79 -19.15
N SER A 130 -9.01 -2.74 -19.13
CA SER A 130 -9.49 -3.42 -20.33
C SER A 130 -10.97 -3.77 -20.27
N ARG A 131 -11.53 -4.10 -21.44
CA ARG A 131 -12.74 -4.92 -21.57
C ARG A 131 -12.37 -6.26 -22.16
N GLY A 132 -12.48 -7.33 -21.39
CA GLY A 132 -11.84 -8.61 -21.68
C GLY A 132 -10.35 -8.41 -21.99
N LEU A 133 -9.95 -8.79 -23.20
CA LEU A 133 -8.57 -8.66 -23.68
C LEU A 133 -8.31 -7.36 -24.49
N ASP A 134 -9.28 -6.46 -24.60
CA ASP A 134 -9.11 -5.16 -25.26
C ASP A 134 -8.62 -4.10 -24.26
N PHE A 135 -7.33 -3.78 -24.34
CA PHE A 135 -6.66 -2.80 -23.48
C PHE A 135 -6.67 -1.37 -24.04
N HIS A 136 -7.37 -1.07 -25.14
CA HIS A 136 -7.43 0.31 -25.65
C HIS A 136 -7.98 1.30 -24.62
N LEU A 137 -8.88 0.84 -23.73
CA LEU A 137 -9.45 1.61 -22.62
C LEU A 137 -8.38 2.15 -21.65
N SER A 138 -7.24 1.45 -21.50
CA SER A 138 -6.16 1.89 -20.60
C SER A 138 -5.63 3.29 -20.93
N LYS A 139 -5.68 3.71 -22.20
CA LYS A 139 -5.24 5.04 -22.62
C LYS A 139 -6.23 6.12 -22.19
N GLU A 140 -7.52 5.81 -22.17
CA GLU A 140 -8.55 6.75 -21.72
C GLU A 140 -8.51 6.95 -20.20
N ASN A 141 -8.07 5.90 -19.48
CA ASN A 141 -8.01 5.87 -18.02
C ASN A 141 -6.59 6.03 -17.44
N GLU A 142 -5.60 6.45 -18.25
CA GLU A 142 -4.18 6.44 -17.89
C GLU A 142 -3.88 7.15 -16.56
N GLU A 143 -4.36 8.38 -16.38
CA GLU A 143 -4.15 9.18 -15.17
C GLU A 143 -4.73 8.49 -13.92
N LEU A 144 -5.93 7.94 -14.05
CA LEU A 144 -6.66 7.33 -12.93
C LEU A 144 -6.07 5.95 -12.56
N ILE A 145 -5.60 5.19 -13.56
CA ILE A 145 -4.85 3.95 -13.37
C ILE A 145 -3.55 4.23 -12.62
N ALA A 146 -2.80 5.27 -13.01
CA ALA A 146 -1.57 5.66 -12.32
C ALA A 146 -1.86 6.04 -10.86
N GLU A 147 -2.89 6.85 -10.63
CA GLU A 147 -3.32 7.27 -9.29
C GLU A 147 -3.69 6.08 -8.39
N PHE A 148 -4.48 5.12 -8.90
CA PHE A 148 -4.79 3.90 -8.16
C PHE A 148 -3.53 3.06 -7.90
N THR A 149 -2.60 3.00 -8.86
CA THR A 149 -1.34 2.25 -8.73
C THR A 149 -0.45 2.81 -7.62
N ASP A 150 -0.40 4.14 -7.48
CA ASP A 150 0.39 4.81 -6.44
C ASP A 150 -0.13 4.54 -5.01
N LEU A 151 -1.35 3.99 -4.88
CA LEU A 151 -1.92 3.58 -3.59
C LEU A 151 -1.49 2.18 -3.13
N LEU A 152 -0.60 1.48 -3.85
CA LEU A 152 -0.10 0.18 -3.40
C LEU A 152 0.50 0.28 -1.97
N PRO A 153 0.14 -0.62 -1.04
CA PRO A 153 -0.55 -1.90 -1.22
C PRO A 153 -2.07 -1.86 -0.94
N ILE A 154 -2.68 -0.68 -0.85
CA ILE A 154 -4.13 -0.54 -0.63
C ILE A 154 -4.90 -0.92 -1.88
N SER A 155 -4.38 -0.57 -3.05
CA SER A 155 -4.94 -0.98 -4.34
C SER A 155 -4.56 -2.40 -4.72
N HIS A 156 -5.41 -3.02 -5.52
CA HIS A 156 -5.26 -4.39 -6.00
C HIS A 156 -5.46 -4.44 -7.50
N CYS A 157 -4.54 -5.09 -8.21
CA CYS A 157 -4.81 -5.55 -9.57
C CYS A 157 -5.82 -6.70 -9.48
N VAL A 158 -6.98 -6.52 -10.10
CA VAL A 158 -8.09 -7.47 -10.05
C VAL A 158 -8.63 -7.75 -11.45
N ARG A 159 -9.42 -8.80 -11.52
CA ARG A 159 -10.21 -9.15 -12.69
C ARG A 159 -11.69 -9.07 -12.33
N ILE A 160 -12.49 -8.41 -13.16
CA ILE A 160 -13.94 -8.31 -12.99
C ILE A 160 -14.60 -9.24 -13.99
N ILE A 161 -15.39 -10.19 -13.49
CA ILE A 161 -16.18 -11.11 -14.33
C ILE A 161 -17.62 -10.65 -14.28
N ASN A 162 -18.19 -10.36 -15.46
CA ASN A 162 -19.61 -10.02 -15.56
C ASN A 162 -20.47 -11.21 -15.14
N LYS A 163 -21.50 -10.98 -14.32
CA LYS A 163 -22.37 -12.07 -13.87
C LYS A 163 -23.05 -12.81 -15.03
N GLU A 164 -23.40 -12.11 -16.11
CA GLU A 164 -24.11 -12.72 -17.24
C GLU A 164 -23.19 -13.67 -18.00
N ASP A 165 -21.89 -13.40 -18.06
CA ASP A 165 -20.92 -14.33 -18.67
C ASP A 165 -20.86 -15.68 -17.94
N LEU A 166 -21.13 -15.69 -16.63
CA LEU A 166 -21.24 -16.90 -15.83
C LEU A 166 -22.59 -17.62 -16.01
N LEU A 167 -23.65 -16.89 -16.32
CA LEU A 167 -25.02 -17.42 -16.40
C LEU A 167 -25.42 -17.86 -17.84
N GLU A 168 -24.92 -17.17 -18.87
CA GLU A 168 -25.29 -17.38 -20.28
C GLU A 168 -24.70 -18.66 -20.91
N SER A 169 -24.06 -19.53 -20.13
CA SER A 169 -23.42 -20.78 -20.62
C SER A 169 -22.38 -20.54 -21.73
N LYS A 170 -21.69 -19.39 -21.73
CA LYS A 170 -20.56 -19.12 -22.64
C LYS A 170 -19.42 -20.09 -22.31
N LYS A 171 -18.77 -20.66 -23.34
CA LYS A 171 -17.65 -21.60 -23.12
C LYS A 171 -16.41 -20.91 -22.53
N SER A 172 -16.21 -19.65 -22.87
CA SER A 172 -15.04 -18.84 -22.48
C SER A 172 -15.49 -17.57 -21.77
N ILE A 173 -14.75 -17.17 -20.77
CA ILE A 173 -14.93 -15.98 -19.94
C ILE A 173 -13.69 -15.10 -20.15
N HIS A 174 -13.92 -13.86 -20.55
CA HIS A 174 -12.86 -12.87 -20.72
C HIS A 174 -13.07 -11.76 -19.69
N PRO A 175 -12.48 -11.90 -18.49
CA PRO A 175 -12.64 -10.89 -17.45
C PRO A 175 -11.98 -9.57 -17.84
N ASP A 176 -12.55 -8.49 -17.34
CA ASP A 176 -11.98 -7.15 -17.46
C ASP A 176 -10.84 -6.98 -16.46
N TYR A 177 -9.71 -6.46 -16.91
CA TYR A 177 -8.60 -6.13 -16.02
C TYR A 177 -8.85 -4.75 -15.42
N ALA A 178 -8.69 -4.64 -14.10
CA ALA A 178 -8.94 -3.41 -13.37
C ALA A 178 -7.97 -3.24 -12.20
N ILE A 179 -7.88 -2.01 -11.70
CA ILE A 179 -7.27 -1.71 -10.41
C ILE A 179 -8.36 -1.26 -9.47
N ALA A 180 -8.44 -1.87 -8.29
CA ALA A 180 -9.50 -1.64 -7.33
C ALA A 180 -8.96 -1.21 -5.97
N ILE A 181 -9.72 -0.40 -5.25
CA ILE A 181 -9.50 -0.06 -3.83
C ILE A 181 -10.79 -0.31 -3.04
N PRO A 182 -10.71 -0.62 -1.74
CA PRO A 182 -11.89 -0.64 -0.89
C PRO A 182 -12.57 0.74 -0.88
N GLU A 183 -13.90 0.79 -0.88
CA GLU A 183 -14.66 2.06 -0.97
C GLU A 183 -14.28 3.08 0.13
N ASP A 184 -13.94 2.59 1.32
CA ASP A 184 -13.63 3.44 2.47
C ASP A 184 -12.25 4.11 2.37
N GLN A 185 -11.51 3.80 1.30
CA GLN A 185 -10.24 4.42 0.95
C GLN A 185 -10.37 5.47 -0.18
N GLU A 186 -11.58 5.78 -0.63
CA GLU A 186 -11.86 6.81 -1.67
C GLU A 186 -11.11 8.12 -1.43
N ARG A 187 -11.07 8.58 -0.17
CA ARG A 187 -10.41 9.82 0.26
C ARG A 187 -8.89 9.89 0.01
N LEU A 188 -8.27 8.79 -0.40
CA LEU A 188 -6.85 8.75 -0.75
C LEU A 188 -6.60 9.13 -2.21
N LEU A 189 -7.65 9.20 -3.03
CA LEU A 189 -7.59 9.68 -4.40
C LEU A 189 -7.60 11.22 -4.41
N ASN A 190 -6.61 11.82 -5.06
CA ASN A 190 -6.42 13.24 -5.29
C ASN A 190 -7.37 13.80 -6.36
N SER A 191 -7.62 13.05 -7.44
CA SER A 191 -8.37 13.47 -8.63
C SER A 191 -9.71 12.72 -8.75
N TYR A 192 -10.34 12.45 -7.61
CA TYR A 192 -11.58 11.66 -7.56
C TYR A 192 -12.72 12.32 -8.33
N ASP A 193 -12.99 11.79 -9.53
CA ASP A 193 -14.20 12.04 -10.29
C ASP A 193 -15.05 10.77 -10.27
N LYS A 194 -16.15 10.82 -9.52
CA LYS A 194 -17.10 9.70 -9.39
C LYS A 194 -17.64 9.22 -10.74
N SER A 195 -17.64 10.06 -11.77
CA SER A 195 -18.09 9.69 -13.12
C SER A 195 -17.09 8.81 -13.89
N LYS A 196 -15.83 8.76 -13.43
CA LYS A 196 -14.73 8.01 -14.07
C LYS A 196 -14.35 6.73 -13.33
N VAL A 197 -14.88 6.50 -12.13
CA VAL A 197 -14.70 5.27 -11.37
C VAL A 197 -15.96 4.41 -11.41
N GLU A 198 -15.77 3.11 -11.45
CA GLU A 198 -16.86 2.16 -11.33
C GLU A 198 -16.95 1.61 -9.90
N TYR A 199 -18.13 1.12 -9.54
CA TYR A 199 -18.43 0.67 -8.19
C TYR A 199 -18.92 -0.78 -8.20
N LEU A 200 -18.31 -1.61 -7.37
CA LEU A 200 -18.65 -3.03 -7.24
C LEU A 200 -19.31 -3.29 -5.89
N ASN A 201 -20.62 -3.59 -5.93
CA ASN A 201 -21.42 -3.94 -4.77
C ASN A 201 -21.20 -5.43 -4.40
N LEU A 202 -20.43 -5.70 -3.36
CA LEU A 202 -20.09 -7.06 -2.92
C LEU A 202 -21.01 -7.54 -1.78
N GLY A 203 -20.98 -6.88 -0.62
CA GLY A 203 -21.75 -7.29 0.55
C GLY A 203 -21.53 -8.77 0.93
N LYS A 204 -22.60 -9.56 1.05
CA LYS A 204 -22.51 -11.01 1.33
C LYS A 204 -21.97 -11.74 0.10
N CYS A 205 -20.82 -12.39 0.24
CA CYS A 205 -20.14 -13.08 -0.84
C CYS A 205 -19.80 -14.52 -0.47
N ILE A 206 -19.70 -15.37 -1.49
CA ILE A 206 -18.90 -16.59 -1.43
C ILE A 206 -17.48 -16.21 -1.81
N LYS A 207 -16.54 -16.40 -0.88
CA LYS A 207 -15.12 -16.46 -1.16
C LYS A 207 -14.81 -17.84 -1.72
N TYR A 208 -14.34 -17.89 -2.96
CA TYR A 208 -13.94 -19.11 -3.66
C TYR A 208 -12.45 -19.06 -3.99
N CYS A 209 -11.65 -19.91 -3.34
CA CYS A 209 -10.22 -20.06 -3.61
C CYS A 209 -9.97 -21.26 -4.52
N ARG A 210 -9.21 -21.05 -5.60
CA ARG A 210 -8.87 -22.10 -6.59
C ARG A 210 -7.44 -21.96 -7.10
N GLU A 211 -6.94 -23.06 -7.66
CA GLU A 211 -5.65 -23.17 -8.34
C GLU A 211 -5.92 -23.55 -9.80
N ASN A 212 -5.62 -22.65 -10.72
CA ASN A 212 -5.87 -22.85 -12.15
C ASN A 212 -4.70 -22.33 -12.98
N THR A 213 -4.50 -22.90 -14.15
CA THR A 213 -3.72 -22.22 -15.20
C THR A 213 -4.48 -21.02 -15.74
N ARG A 214 -3.80 -20.13 -16.45
CA ARG A 214 -4.44 -18.97 -17.09
C ARG A 214 -5.56 -19.38 -18.06
N GLU A 215 -5.32 -20.42 -18.86
CA GLU A 215 -6.31 -20.95 -19.81
C GLU A 215 -7.52 -21.55 -19.08
N GLU A 216 -7.30 -22.31 -18.01
CA GLU A 216 -8.39 -22.87 -17.20
C GLU A 216 -9.21 -21.77 -16.51
N SER A 217 -8.57 -20.71 -16.02
CA SER A 217 -9.26 -19.59 -15.39
C SER A 217 -10.27 -18.91 -16.32
N GLU A 218 -10.01 -18.90 -17.62
CA GLU A 218 -10.89 -18.33 -18.65
C GLU A 218 -11.97 -19.32 -19.10
N SER A 219 -11.91 -20.59 -18.69
CA SER A 219 -12.93 -21.58 -19.02
C SER A 219 -14.08 -21.54 -18.01
N LEU A 220 -15.33 -21.55 -18.50
CA LEU A 220 -16.52 -21.68 -17.64
C LEU A 220 -16.49 -22.99 -16.83
N ASP A 221 -15.83 -24.02 -17.34
CA ASP A 221 -15.69 -25.31 -16.65
C ASP A 221 -14.98 -25.17 -15.29
N SER A 222 -14.11 -24.18 -15.14
CA SER A 222 -13.40 -23.90 -13.88
C SER A 222 -14.30 -23.34 -12.76
N PHE A 223 -15.57 -23.04 -13.08
CA PHE A 223 -16.58 -22.55 -12.15
C PHE A 223 -17.60 -23.63 -11.76
N LYS A 224 -17.48 -24.87 -12.27
CA LYS A 224 -18.40 -25.98 -11.95
C LYS A 224 -18.57 -26.20 -10.45
N ASP A 225 -17.46 -26.24 -9.72
CA ASP A 225 -17.47 -26.45 -8.27
C ASP A 225 -18.22 -25.32 -7.52
N LEU A 226 -18.08 -24.08 -8.00
CA LEU A 226 -18.82 -22.93 -7.47
C LEU A 226 -20.32 -23.13 -7.66
N PHE A 227 -20.77 -23.50 -8.86
CA PHE A 227 -22.20 -23.70 -9.13
C PHE A 227 -22.79 -24.85 -8.31
N VAL A 228 -22.05 -25.96 -8.16
CA VAL A 228 -22.45 -27.09 -7.30
C VAL A 228 -22.60 -26.63 -5.85
N TYR A 229 -21.62 -25.88 -5.32
CA TYR A 229 -21.67 -25.36 -3.96
C TYR A 229 -22.85 -24.39 -3.77
N MET A 230 -23.10 -23.50 -4.73
CA MET A 230 -24.22 -22.56 -4.70
C MET A 230 -25.57 -23.27 -4.70
N GLN A 231 -25.74 -24.28 -5.57
CA GLN A 231 -26.98 -25.06 -5.65
C GLN A 231 -27.25 -25.81 -4.35
N ALA A 232 -26.22 -26.44 -3.76
CA ALA A 232 -26.35 -27.18 -2.50
C ALA A 232 -26.75 -26.28 -1.31
N ASN A 233 -26.42 -24.99 -1.37
CA ASN A 233 -26.67 -24.01 -0.31
C ASN A 233 -27.76 -22.99 -0.65
N ASN A 234 -28.49 -23.18 -1.75
CA ASN A 234 -29.56 -22.30 -2.23
C ASN A 234 -29.12 -20.83 -2.44
N TYR A 235 -27.91 -20.61 -2.93
CA TYR A 235 -27.42 -19.28 -3.29
C TYR A 235 -27.61 -18.97 -4.78
N SER A 236 -27.82 -17.69 -5.10
CA SER A 236 -27.81 -17.20 -6.49
C SER A 236 -26.88 -15.99 -6.65
N ILE A 237 -26.26 -15.85 -7.82
CA ILE A 237 -25.33 -14.74 -8.10
C ILE A 237 -26.12 -13.44 -8.16
N ARG A 238 -25.68 -12.44 -7.39
CA ARG A 238 -26.34 -11.13 -7.28
C ARG A 238 -25.77 -10.11 -8.27
N GLY A 239 -24.47 -10.16 -8.50
CA GLY A 239 -23.71 -9.12 -9.21
C GLY A 239 -22.40 -9.66 -9.76
N ASP A 240 -21.63 -8.77 -10.36
CA ASP A 240 -20.32 -9.10 -10.94
C ASP A 240 -19.34 -9.63 -9.88
N VAL A 241 -18.44 -10.49 -10.32
CA VAL A 241 -17.47 -11.18 -9.47
C VAL A 241 -16.13 -10.46 -9.56
N ILE A 242 -15.50 -10.23 -8.41
CA ILE A 242 -14.10 -9.75 -8.35
C ILE A 242 -13.17 -10.92 -8.07
N LEU A 243 -12.11 -11.01 -8.86
CA LEU A 243 -11.08 -12.03 -8.76
C LEU A 243 -9.75 -11.35 -8.45
N PHE A 244 -9.14 -11.81 -7.36
CA PHE A 244 -7.82 -11.41 -6.92
C PHE A 244 -6.79 -12.48 -7.30
N PRO A 245 -5.88 -12.20 -8.26
CA PRO A 245 -4.74 -13.06 -8.53
C PRO A 245 -3.81 -12.98 -7.31
N THR A 246 -3.90 -13.96 -6.42
CA THR A 246 -3.25 -13.93 -5.10
C THR A 246 -1.79 -14.32 -5.21
N PHE A 247 -1.47 -15.27 -6.08
CA PHE A 247 -0.12 -15.71 -6.33
C PHE A 247 0.06 -16.21 -7.76
N LEU A 248 1.05 -15.69 -8.50
CA LEU A 248 1.30 -16.08 -9.89
C LEU A 248 2.51 -17.05 -9.99
N ASN A 249 2.28 -18.21 -10.61
CA ASN A 249 3.29 -19.13 -11.17
C ASN A 249 4.61 -19.36 -10.37
N LEU A 250 4.55 -19.93 -9.16
CA LEU A 250 5.76 -20.26 -8.37
C LEU A 250 6.57 -21.43 -8.90
N LYS A 251 5.90 -22.42 -9.49
CA LYS A 251 6.50 -23.72 -9.78
C LYS A 251 6.93 -23.87 -11.25
N GLY A 252 6.82 -22.81 -12.06
CA GLY A 252 7.12 -22.86 -13.49
C GLY A 252 6.15 -23.72 -14.31
N ILE A 253 5.04 -24.15 -13.70
CA ILE A 253 3.99 -25.00 -14.31
C ILE A 253 2.77 -24.16 -14.73
N GLY A 254 2.79 -22.85 -14.51
CA GLY A 254 1.73 -21.94 -14.98
C GLY A 254 0.45 -21.91 -14.14
N LEU A 255 0.44 -22.51 -12.94
CA LEU A 255 -0.69 -22.46 -12.01
C LEU A 255 -0.66 -21.18 -11.17
N ASP A 256 -1.80 -20.48 -11.18
CA ASP A 256 -2.07 -19.26 -10.43
C ASP A 256 -3.09 -19.56 -9.32
N ILE A 257 -2.86 -19.01 -8.12
CA ILE A 257 -3.85 -19.07 -7.05
C ILE A 257 -4.74 -17.83 -7.14
N GLU A 258 -6.03 -18.08 -7.27
CA GLU A 258 -7.05 -17.06 -7.45
C GLU A 258 -8.05 -17.11 -6.31
N THR A 259 -8.41 -15.94 -5.80
CA THR A 259 -9.51 -15.79 -4.85
C THR A 259 -10.61 -14.96 -5.48
N LEU A 260 -11.78 -15.57 -5.65
CA LEU A 260 -12.96 -14.94 -6.20
C LEU A 260 -13.91 -14.56 -5.07
N PHE A 261 -14.53 -13.40 -5.17
CA PHE A 261 -15.62 -13.00 -4.29
C PHE A 261 -16.88 -12.85 -5.14
N VAL A 262 -17.81 -13.78 -4.95
CA VAL A 262 -19.04 -13.90 -5.71
C VAL A 262 -20.17 -13.34 -4.87
N PRO A 263 -20.75 -12.16 -5.21
CA PRO A 263 -21.88 -11.60 -4.48
C PRO A 263 -23.10 -12.51 -4.59
N ILE A 264 -23.75 -12.81 -3.47
CA ILE A 264 -24.87 -13.76 -3.42
C ILE A 264 -26.13 -13.16 -2.80
N LYS A 265 -27.28 -13.70 -3.20
CA LYS A 265 -28.57 -13.58 -2.50
C LYS A 265 -28.85 -14.86 -1.72
#